data_AF-A0A0D2H6T1-F1
#
_entry.id   AF-A0A0D2H6T1-F1
#
_cell.length_a   1.000
_cell.length_b   1.000
_cell.length_c   1.000
_cell.angle_alpha   90.00
_cell.angle_beta   90.00
_cell.angle_gamma   90.00
#
_symmetry.space_group_name_H-M   'P 1'
#
loop_
_entity.id
_entity.type
_entity.pdbx_description
1 polymer ?
#
loop_
_entity_poly.entity_id
_entity_poly.type
_entity_poly.pdbx_seq_one_letter_code
_entity_poly.pdbx_strand_id
1 'polypeptide(L)'
;MFLRLGFITFAVVASVAFAVDVDKNADLVAKLRLANTNLDRMTLLPDDADWLFDFTKQDKYTFSPGGVINANSATFPAATGQGMTMSMLNLGPCSMLPPHLHPRAANYVVAISGTTQTYMIAENGARTVTEILQAGQMTIFPQASIHTMMNIGCENAQLISALNSDDTGTTNLANAFFSFPQNISGTVIGGGLNAQAIYGRVPSFGTGSSAGPHDCIAACAKKGKMIKREPQARNE
;
A
#
# COMPACT_ATOMS: atom_id res chain seq x y z
N MET A 1 -40.75 27.44 -29.80
CA MET A 1 -39.31 27.13 -29.74
C MET A 1 -38.99 26.78 -28.29
N PHE A 2 -39.14 25.50 -27.90
CA PHE A 2 -38.94 25.04 -26.53
C PHE A 2 -37.49 24.62 -26.32
N LEU A 3 -36.78 25.36 -25.46
CA LEU A 3 -35.39 25.11 -25.11
C LEU A 3 -35.34 23.91 -24.14
N ARG A 4 -34.89 22.75 -24.61
CA ARG A 4 -34.59 21.60 -23.75
C ARG A 4 -33.27 21.86 -23.02
N LEU A 5 -33.33 22.24 -21.74
CA LEU A 5 -32.18 22.18 -20.85
C LEU A 5 -31.90 20.71 -20.53
N GLY A 6 -30.86 20.15 -21.15
CA GLY A 6 -30.32 18.85 -20.76
C GLY A 6 -29.51 18.99 -19.47
N PHE A 7 -29.99 18.41 -18.37
CA PHE A 7 -29.18 18.21 -17.17
C PHE A 7 -28.14 17.13 -17.45
N ILE A 8 -26.88 17.52 -17.56
CA ILE A 8 -25.75 16.58 -17.53
C ILE A 8 -25.48 16.26 -16.06
N THR A 9 -25.96 15.10 -15.61
CA THR A 9 -25.54 14.52 -14.33
C THR A 9 -24.09 14.05 -14.43
N PHE A 10 -23.16 14.85 -13.89
CA PHE A 10 -21.81 14.37 -13.57
C PHE A 10 -21.92 13.42 -12.37
N ALA A 11 -21.87 12.11 -12.64
CA ALA A 11 -21.62 11.15 -11.58
C ALA A 11 -20.15 11.29 -11.15
N VAL A 12 -19.92 12.03 -10.07
CA VAL A 12 -18.62 12.03 -9.39
C VAL A 12 -18.47 10.66 -8.75
N VAL A 13 -17.83 9.72 -9.44
CA VAL A 13 -17.35 8.50 -8.81
C VAL A 13 -16.15 8.91 -7.95
N ALA A 14 -16.43 9.27 -6.69
CA ALA A 14 -15.37 9.49 -5.71
C ALA A 14 -14.56 8.20 -5.63
N SER A 15 -13.31 8.26 -6.09
CA SER A 15 -12.38 7.14 -5.99
C SER A 15 -12.10 6.93 -4.50
N VAL A 16 -12.78 5.97 -3.89
CA VAL A 16 -12.61 5.72 -2.44
C VAL A 16 -11.21 5.19 -2.22
N ALA A 17 -10.42 6.00 -1.53
CA ALA A 17 -9.03 5.80 -1.23
C ALA A 17 -8.90 4.90 0.01
N PHE A 18 -8.80 3.57 -0.15
CA PHE A 18 -8.77 2.67 1.00
C PHE A 18 -7.38 2.54 1.63
N ALA A 19 -6.27 2.59 0.90
CA ALA A 19 -4.92 2.35 1.45
C ALA A 19 -4.33 3.50 2.29
N VAL A 20 -5.13 4.53 2.60
CA VAL A 20 -4.77 5.58 3.55
C VAL A 20 -5.37 5.20 4.89
N ASP A 21 -4.55 5.19 5.93
CA ASP A 21 -5.05 4.92 7.28
C ASP A 21 -5.74 6.16 7.85
N VAL A 22 -6.85 5.93 8.54
CA VAL A 22 -7.64 6.95 9.21
C VAL A 22 -7.79 6.51 10.66
N ASP A 23 -7.73 7.48 11.58
CA ASP A 23 -7.86 7.19 13.00
C ASP A 23 -9.19 6.46 13.27
N LYS A 24 -9.09 5.24 13.80
CA LYS A 24 -10.22 4.46 14.28
C LYS A 24 -10.92 5.16 15.46
N ASN A 25 -10.13 5.90 16.26
CA ASN A 25 -10.62 6.73 17.35
C ASN A 25 -9.68 7.93 17.56
N ALA A 26 -9.95 9.03 16.86
CA ALA A 26 -9.11 10.23 16.88
C ALA A 26 -8.97 10.84 18.29
N ASP A 27 -10.04 10.85 19.07
CA ASP A 27 -10.03 11.40 20.44
C ASP A 27 -9.14 10.58 21.38
N LEU A 28 -9.22 9.25 21.29
CA LEU A 28 -8.36 8.36 22.08
C LEU A 28 -6.89 8.51 21.68
N VAL A 29 -6.60 8.54 20.38
CA VAL A 29 -5.23 8.76 19.87
C VAL A 29 -4.69 10.10 20.35
N ALA A 30 -5.48 11.17 20.31
CA ALA A 30 -5.09 12.48 20.83
C ALA A 30 -4.77 12.43 22.33
N LYS A 31 -5.61 11.78 23.15
CA LYS A 31 -5.35 11.60 24.58
C LYS A 31 -4.09 10.78 24.84
N LEU A 32 -3.86 9.70 24.09
CA LEU A 32 -2.68 8.85 24.21
C LEU A 32 -1.38 9.59 23.85
N ARG A 33 -1.42 10.53 22.89
CA ARG A 33 -0.29 11.42 22.57
C ARG A 33 0.01 12.43 23.68
N LEU A 34 -1.01 12.82 24.44
CA LEU A 34 -0.89 13.77 25.56
C LEU A 34 -0.63 13.10 26.92
N ALA A 35 -0.69 11.77 26.99
CA ALA A 35 -0.49 11.02 28.23
C ALA A 35 0.98 11.11 28.67
N ASN A 36 1.22 11.59 29.89
CA ASN A 36 2.56 11.82 30.41
C ASN A 36 3.21 10.56 30.98
N THR A 37 2.41 9.58 31.40
CA THR A 37 2.90 8.33 32.00
C THR A 37 2.27 7.10 31.35
N ASN A 38 2.94 5.96 31.45
CA ASN A 38 2.33 4.69 31.03
C ASN A 38 1.09 4.33 31.87
N LEU A 39 1.00 4.75 33.14
CA LEU A 39 -0.18 4.50 33.96
C LEU A 39 -1.42 5.23 33.42
N ASP A 40 -1.24 6.48 32.98
CA ASP A 40 -2.31 7.25 32.32
C ASP A 40 -2.76 6.53 31.04
N ARG A 41 -1.82 5.98 30.28
CA ARG A 41 -2.11 5.20 29.06
C ARG A 41 -2.88 3.91 29.37
N MET A 42 -2.52 3.17 30.42
CA MET A 42 -3.27 2.00 30.87
C MET A 42 -4.71 2.37 31.27
N THR A 43 -4.91 3.56 31.83
CA THR A 43 -6.26 4.06 32.16
C THR A 43 -7.07 4.40 30.91
N LEU A 44 -6.41 4.83 29.83
CA LEU A 44 -7.03 5.11 28.54
C LEU A 44 -7.31 3.85 27.70
N LEU A 45 -6.64 2.73 27.99
CA LEU A 45 -6.76 1.44 27.31
C LEU A 45 -7.07 0.32 28.34
N PRO A 46 -8.23 0.38 29.01
CA PRO A 46 -8.51 -0.44 30.18
C PRO A 46 -8.83 -1.90 29.85
N ASP A 47 -9.22 -2.20 28.61
CA ASP A 47 -9.70 -3.52 28.22
C ASP A 47 -8.58 -4.33 27.54
N ASP A 48 -8.48 -5.63 27.83
CA ASP A 48 -7.50 -6.52 27.16
C ASP A 48 -7.60 -6.46 25.62
N ALA A 49 -8.80 -6.22 25.09
CA ALA A 49 -9.05 -6.09 23.67
C ALA A 49 -8.38 -4.84 23.04
N ASP A 50 -8.09 -3.80 23.83
CA ASP A 50 -7.36 -2.61 23.37
C ASP A 50 -5.91 -2.93 22.99
N TRP A 51 -5.38 -4.05 23.48
CA TRP A 51 -4.01 -4.51 23.29
C TRP A 51 -3.87 -5.62 22.24
N LEU A 52 -4.98 -6.02 21.60
CA LEU A 52 -5.02 -7.07 20.60
C LEU A 52 -5.31 -6.49 19.21
N PHE A 53 -4.40 -6.71 18.26
CA PHE A 53 -4.64 -6.41 16.85
C PHE A 53 -4.72 -7.67 16.01
N ASP A 54 -5.90 -7.96 15.47
CA ASP A 54 -6.15 -9.11 14.61
C ASP A 54 -6.11 -8.69 13.13
N PHE A 55 -4.98 -8.92 12.46
CA PHE A 55 -4.80 -8.60 11.04
C PHE A 55 -5.82 -9.29 10.13
N THR A 56 -6.33 -10.46 10.53
CA THR A 56 -7.21 -11.29 9.69
C THR A 56 -8.65 -10.77 9.61
N LYS A 57 -9.02 -9.87 10.53
CA LYS A 57 -10.36 -9.27 10.62
C LYS A 57 -10.44 -7.85 10.03
N GLN A 58 -9.36 -7.36 9.44
CA GLN A 58 -9.33 -6.01 8.86
C GLN A 58 -9.84 -6.02 7.41
N ASP A 59 -10.49 -4.93 6.98
CA ASP A 59 -11.14 -4.83 5.65
C ASP A 59 -10.22 -5.13 4.46
N LYS A 60 -8.91 -4.88 4.63
CA LYS A 60 -7.89 -5.09 3.59
C LYS A 60 -7.24 -6.48 3.62
N TYR A 61 -7.73 -7.40 4.46
CA TYR A 61 -7.26 -8.78 4.48
C TYR A 61 -7.77 -9.56 3.25
N THR A 62 -7.12 -9.37 2.11
CA THR A 62 -7.50 -9.99 0.83
C THR A 62 -6.29 -10.40 0.02
N PHE A 63 -6.45 -11.44 -0.81
CA PHE A 63 -5.48 -11.90 -1.81
C PHE A 63 -5.95 -11.62 -3.25
N SER A 64 -6.91 -10.71 -3.43
CA SER A 64 -7.50 -10.38 -4.73
C SER A 64 -7.53 -8.87 -5.00
N PRO A 65 -6.52 -8.30 -5.71
CA PRO A 65 -5.23 -8.91 -6.02
C PRO A 65 -4.36 -9.08 -4.76
N GLY A 66 -4.64 -8.33 -3.69
CA GLY A 66 -3.85 -8.32 -2.47
C GLY A 66 -4.29 -7.18 -1.55
N GLY A 67 -3.62 -7.02 -0.42
CA GLY A 67 -3.87 -5.91 0.49
C GLY A 67 -2.74 -5.71 1.52
N VAL A 68 -2.62 -4.48 1.98
CA VAL A 68 -1.71 -4.06 3.05
C VAL A 68 -2.54 -3.64 4.26
N ILE A 69 -2.26 -4.25 5.40
CA ILE A 69 -2.94 -3.97 6.66
C ILE A 69 -1.90 -3.43 7.63
N ASN A 70 -2.03 -2.16 8.03
CA ASN A 70 -1.15 -1.55 9.01
C ASN A 70 -1.75 -1.63 10.40
N ALA A 71 -0.92 -1.93 11.39
CA ALA A 71 -1.14 -1.69 12.81
C ALA A 71 -0.23 -0.53 13.23
N ASN A 72 -0.78 0.68 13.22
CA ASN A 72 -0.11 1.92 13.59
C ASN A 72 -1.03 2.76 14.49
N SER A 73 -0.63 4.01 14.81
CA SER A 73 -1.44 4.87 15.69
C SER A 73 -2.89 5.03 15.23
N ALA A 74 -3.12 5.08 13.92
CA ALA A 74 -4.44 5.32 13.36
C ALA A 74 -5.35 4.08 13.49
N THR A 75 -4.83 2.90 13.18
CA THR A 75 -5.61 1.66 13.12
C THR A 75 -5.61 0.87 14.44
N PHE A 76 -4.59 1.07 15.27
CA PHE A 76 -4.37 0.40 16.54
C PHE A 76 -3.92 1.40 17.62
N PRO A 77 -4.86 2.04 18.35
CA PRO A 77 -4.54 3.12 19.28
C PRO A 77 -3.43 2.80 20.29
N ALA A 78 -3.32 1.56 20.77
CA ALA A 78 -2.24 1.15 21.68
C ALA A 78 -0.81 1.35 21.11
N ALA A 79 -0.66 1.37 19.78
CA ALA A 79 0.62 1.67 19.11
C ALA A 79 1.03 3.15 19.18
N THR A 80 0.15 4.06 19.60
CA THR A 80 0.40 5.51 19.63
C THR A 80 1.64 5.85 20.47
N GLY A 81 2.67 6.44 19.88
CA GLY A 81 3.90 6.80 20.59
C GLY A 81 4.86 5.63 20.87
N GLN A 82 4.60 4.45 20.30
CA GLN A 82 5.55 3.33 20.34
C GLN A 82 6.61 3.44 19.23
N GLY A 83 6.44 4.36 18.27
CA GLY A 83 7.41 4.60 17.20
C GLY A 83 7.54 3.44 16.22
N MET A 84 6.48 2.62 16.07
CA MET A 84 6.48 1.45 15.21
C MET A 84 5.17 1.30 14.45
N THR A 85 5.27 0.77 13.23
CA THR A 85 4.15 0.22 12.48
C THR A 85 4.49 -1.22 12.12
N MET A 86 3.56 -2.13 12.40
CA MET A 86 3.61 -3.50 11.89
C MET A 86 2.62 -3.62 10.75
N SER A 87 3.02 -4.21 9.63
CA SER A 87 2.13 -4.39 8.48
C SER A 87 2.09 -5.86 8.05
N MET A 88 0.90 -6.34 7.75
CA MET A 88 0.70 -7.62 7.05
C MET A 88 0.41 -7.34 5.59
N LEU A 89 1.11 -8.06 4.70
CA LEU A 89 1.01 -7.88 3.27
C LEU A 89 0.56 -9.18 2.63
N ASN A 90 -0.61 -9.17 2.03
CA ASN A 90 -1.21 -10.31 1.34
C ASN A 90 -1.12 -10.08 -0.17
N LEU A 91 -0.50 -11.00 -0.89
CA LEU A 91 -0.36 -10.93 -2.34
C LEU A 91 -0.91 -12.21 -2.98
N GLY A 92 -1.98 -12.07 -3.75
CA GLY A 92 -2.45 -13.14 -4.62
C GLY A 92 -1.42 -13.53 -5.69
N PRO A 93 -1.67 -14.61 -6.45
CA PRO A 93 -0.80 -15.07 -7.53
C PRO A 93 -0.49 -13.92 -8.49
N CYS A 94 0.77 -13.61 -8.80
CA CYS A 94 1.13 -12.52 -9.70
C CYS A 94 0.58 -11.14 -9.30
N SER A 95 0.48 -10.85 -8.01
CA SER A 95 0.14 -9.53 -7.49
C SER A 95 1.39 -8.80 -6.98
N MET A 96 1.35 -7.48 -6.96
CA MET A 96 2.47 -6.67 -6.51
C MET A 96 2.01 -5.51 -5.63
N LEU A 97 2.94 -4.95 -4.87
CA LEU A 97 2.84 -3.60 -4.36
C LEU A 97 3.54 -2.68 -5.37
N PRO A 98 2.87 -1.69 -5.96
CA PRO A 98 3.50 -0.74 -6.87
C PRO A 98 4.77 -0.11 -6.27
N PRO A 99 5.73 0.36 -7.09
CA PRO A 99 6.89 1.09 -6.58
C PRO A 99 6.50 2.26 -5.67
N HIS A 100 7.00 2.23 -4.44
CA HIS A 100 6.69 3.21 -3.41
C HIS A 100 7.90 3.45 -2.50
N LEU A 101 7.75 4.39 -1.58
CA LEU A 101 8.70 4.65 -0.49
C LEU A 101 7.97 5.02 0.81
N HIS A 102 8.67 4.90 1.93
CA HIS A 102 8.22 5.37 3.23
C HIS A 102 9.08 6.59 3.64
N PRO A 103 8.52 7.82 3.65
CA PRO A 103 9.31 9.02 3.90
C PRO A 103 9.84 9.12 5.34
N ARG A 104 9.22 8.41 6.29
CA ARG A 104 9.50 8.54 7.73
C ARG A 104 9.91 7.23 8.40
N ALA A 105 10.15 6.16 7.66
CA ALA A 105 10.58 4.88 8.24
C ALA A 105 11.42 4.05 7.29
N ALA A 106 12.38 3.31 7.84
CA ALA A 106 12.90 2.09 7.23
C ALA A 106 11.87 0.96 7.38
N ASN A 107 11.89 -0.01 6.48
CA ASN A 107 10.99 -1.15 6.44
C ASN A 107 11.80 -2.46 6.38
N TYR A 108 11.62 -3.30 7.40
CA TYR A 108 12.17 -4.64 7.46
C TYR A 108 11.05 -5.60 7.10
N VAL A 109 11.21 -6.38 6.02
CA VAL A 109 10.15 -7.27 5.56
C VAL A 109 10.61 -8.72 5.57
N VAL A 110 9.81 -9.59 6.16
CA VAL A 110 10.02 -11.04 6.19
C VAL A 110 8.91 -11.73 5.40
N ALA A 111 9.28 -12.70 4.56
CA ALA A 111 8.31 -13.55 3.89
C ALA A 111 7.83 -14.66 4.84
N ILE A 112 6.52 -14.83 4.94
CA ILE A 112 5.89 -15.87 5.75
C ILE A 112 5.52 -17.07 4.89
N SER A 113 5.06 -16.83 3.67
CA SER A 113 4.69 -17.86 2.69
C SER A 113 4.80 -17.37 1.26
N GLY A 114 4.85 -18.30 0.31
CA GLY A 114 4.97 -18.02 -1.11
C GLY A 114 6.38 -17.55 -1.53
N THR A 115 6.47 -16.99 -2.73
CA THR A 115 7.73 -16.54 -3.33
C THR A 115 7.58 -15.11 -3.82
N THR A 116 8.27 -14.19 -3.16
CA THR A 116 8.18 -12.75 -3.45
C THR A 116 9.50 -12.22 -3.98
N GLN A 117 9.50 -11.65 -5.17
CA GLN A 117 10.63 -10.92 -5.70
C GLN A 117 10.56 -9.46 -5.26
N THR A 118 11.67 -8.92 -4.79
CA THR A 118 11.76 -7.54 -4.31
C THR A 118 12.79 -6.76 -5.10
N TYR A 119 12.55 -5.46 -5.28
CA TYR A 119 13.50 -4.53 -5.88
C TYR A 119 13.61 -3.30 -5.00
N MET A 120 14.83 -2.76 -4.85
CA MET A 120 15.09 -1.53 -4.11
C MET A 120 16.13 -0.67 -4.84
N ILE A 121 15.90 0.64 -4.86
CA ILE A 121 16.85 1.67 -5.31
C ILE A 121 16.97 2.68 -4.16
N ALA A 122 18.18 2.83 -3.63
CA ALA A 122 18.42 3.67 -2.45
C ALA A 122 18.51 5.16 -2.83
N GLU A 123 19.34 5.48 -3.83
CA GLU A 123 19.60 6.85 -4.26
C GLU A 123 20.26 6.88 -5.66
N ASN A 124 20.52 8.08 -6.18
CA ASN A 124 21.19 8.27 -7.46
C ASN A 124 22.57 7.61 -7.50
N GLY A 125 22.84 6.85 -8.57
CA GLY A 125 24.11 6.15 -8.74
C GLY A 125 24.22 4.83 -7.98
N ALA A 126 23.31 4.54 -7.05
CA ALA A 126 23.21 3.23 -6.45
C ALA A 126 22.67 2.21 -7.48
N ARG A 127 23.19 0.98 -7.43
CA ARG A 127 22.62 -0.13 -8.20
C ARG A 127 21.24 -0.50 -7.68
N THR A 128 20.42 -1.13 -8.52
CA THR A 128 19.23 -1.84 -8.05
C THR A 128 19.64 -3.05 -7.22
N VAL A 129 19.06 -3.19 -6.03
CA VAL A 129 19.12 -4.39 -5.21
C VAL A 129 17.91 -5.25 -5.54
N THR A 130 18.15 -6.52 -5.85
CA THR A 130 17.11 -7.47 -6.24
C THR A 130 17.29 -8.72 -5.40
N GLU A 131 16.21 -9.17 -4.75
CA GLU A 131 16.20 -10.38 -3.94
C GLU A 131 14.93 -11.20 -4.22
N ILE A 132 15.01 -12.51 -3.97
CA ILE A 132 13.84 -13.40 -3.98
C ILE A 132 13.68 -13.94 -2.56
N LEU A 133 12.58 -13.57 -1.92
CA LEU A 133 12.24 -14.02 -0.58
C LEU A 133 11.33 -15.24 -0.63
N GLN A 134 11.74 -16.27 0.11
CA GLN A 134 10.96 -17.45 0.49
C GLN A 134 10.65 -17.38 2.00
N ALA A 135 9.79 -18.26 2.47
CA ALA A 135 9.39 -18.31 3.88
C ALA A 135 10.60 -18.30 4.85
N GLY A 136 10.56 -17.40 5.84
CA GLY A 136 11.60 -17.20 6.85
C GLY A 136 12.76 -16.29 6.41
N GLN A 137 12.78 -15.82 5.16
CA GLN A 137 13.80 -14.90 4.65
C GLN A 137 13.33 -13.45 4.76
N MET A 138 14.27 -12.53 4.96
CA MET A 138 14.00 -11.11 5.09
C MET A 138 14.89 -10.24 4.20
N THR A 139 14.40 -9.05 3.87
CA THR A 139 15.20 -7.95 3.32
C THR A 139 14.87 -6.65 4.05
N ILE A 140 15.65 -5.60 3.77
CA ILE A 140 15.50 -4.26 4.33
C ILE A 140 15.35 -3.22 3.22
N PHE A 141 14.44 -2.29 3.44
CA PHE A 141 14.31 -1.06 2.67
C PHE A 141 14.62 0.13 3.58
N PRO A 142 15.78 0.79 3.44
CA PRO A 142 16.10 1.99 4.20
C PRO A 142 15.06 3.09 4.01
N GLN A 143 15.00 4.02 4.97
CA GLN A 143 14.08 5.15 4.91
C GLN A 143 14.18 5.89 3.58
N ALA A 144 13.02 6.19 2.99
CA ALA A 144 12.86 6.85 1.69
C ALA A 144 13.47 6.12 0.46
N SER A 145 13.99 4.90 0.60
CA SER A 145 14.39 4.09 -0.55
C SER A 145 13.16 3.67 -1.37
N ILE A 146 13.25 3.76 -2.70
CA ILE A 146 12.20 3.31 -3.61
C ILE A 146 12.26 1.79 -3.66
N HIS A 147 11.14 1.13 -3.40
CA HIS A 147 11.08 -0.33 -3.43
C HIS A 147 9.72 -0.86 -3.92
N THR A 148 9.71 -2.14 -4.31
CA THR A 148 8.52 -2.88 -4.72
C THR A 148 8.68 -4.36 -4.37
N MET A 149 7.55 -5.04 -4.22
CA MET A 149 7.45 -6.46 -3.92
C MET A 149 6.42 -7.08 -4.86
N MET A 150 6.75 -8.20 -5.49
CA MET A 150 5.87 -8.93 -6.39
C MET A 150 5.85 -10.41 -6.04
N ASN A 151 4.67 -10.98 -5.85
CA ASN A 151 4.50 -12.42 -5.80
C ASN A 151 4.71 -12.98 -7.22
N ILE A 152 5.80 -13.73 -7.40
CA ILE A 152 6.13 -14.39 -8.67
C ILE A 152 5.62 -15.83 -8.75
N GLY A 153 4.98 -16.31 -7.68
CA GLY A 153 4.33 -17.61 -7.60
C GLY A 153 2.89 -17.59 -8.13
N CYS A 154 2.38 -18.80 -8.39
CA CYS A 154 0.98 -19.00 -8.74
C CYS A 154 0.06 -19.29 -7.53
N GLU A 155 0.59 -19.20 -6.31
CA GLU A 155 -0.15 -19.36 -5.06
C GLU A 155 -0.06 -18.06 -4.26
N ASN A 156 -0.85 -17.94 -3.19
CA ASN A 156 -0.80 -16.77 -2.32
C ASN A 156 0.58 -16.64 -1.65
N ALA A 157 1.06 -15.41 -1.53
CA ALA A 157 2.22 -15.05 -0.74
C ALA A 157 1.82 -14.09 0.37
N GLN A 158 2.44 -14.24 1.55
CA GLN A 158 2.23 -13.35 2.69
C GLN A 158 3.58 -12.89 3.22
N LEU A 159 3.65 -11.60 3.57
CA LEU A 159 4.81 -11.00 4.22
C LEU A 159 4.37 -10.22 5.47
N ILE A 160 5.33 -9.98 6.36
CA ILE A 160 5.19 -9.06 7.49
C ILE A 160 6.29 -8.01 7.39
N SER A 161 5.89 -6.75 7.53
CA SER A 161 6.79 -5.61 7.62
C SER A 161 6.81 -5.05 9.03
N ALA A 162 8.00 -4.68 9.50
CA ALA A 162 8.22 -3.86 10.69
C ALA A 162 8.87 -2.55 10.27
N LEU A 163 8.22 -1.43 10.60
CA LEU A 163 8.66 -0.09 10.25
C LEU A 163 8.88 0.74 11.50
N ASN A 164 9.99 1.48 11.55
CA ASN A 164 10.42 2.24 12.73
C ASN A 164 9.79 3.64 12.85
N SER A 165 8.49 3.74 12.55
CA SER A 165 7.66 4.91 12.85
C SER A 165 6.20 4.47 12.99
N ASP A 166 5.46 5.11 13.89
CA ASP A 166 4.00 4.95 14.02
C ASP A 166 3.21 5.84 13.04
N ASP A 167 3.92 6.67 12.26
CA ASP A 167 3.48 7.34 11.05
C ASP A 167 4.58 7.22 9.98
N THR A 168 4.64 6.10 9.27
CA THR A 168 5.69 5.81 8.29
C THR A 168 5.52 6.61 7.00
N GLY A 169 4.27 6.90 6.64
CA GLY A 169 3.84 7.36 5.32
C GLY A 169 4.07 6.31 4.23
N THR A 170 3.33 6.44 3.13
CA THR A 170 3.56 5.67 1.91
C THR A 170 3.35 6.57 0.70
N THR A 171 4.36 6.68 -0.15
CA THR A 171 4.28 7.47 -1.39
C THR A 171 4.43 6.54 -2.58
N ASN A 172 3.33 6.29 -3.30
CA ASN A 172 3.37 5.57 -4.58
C ASN A 172 4.01 6.45 -5.66
N LEU A 173 5.09 5.97 -6.26
CA LEU A 173 5.96 6.81 -7.08
C LEU A 173 5.25 7.31 -8.35
N ALA A 174 4.49 6.44 -9.03
CA ALA A 174 3.75 6.81 -10.22
C ALA A 174 2.66 7.85 -9.90
N ASN A 175 1.85 7.62 -8.85
CA ASN A 175 0.82 8.57 -8.45
C ASN A 175 1.42 9.93 -8.07
N ALA A 176 2.52 9.94 -7.31
CA ALA A 176 3.19 11.19 -6.93
C ALA A 176 3.77 11.93 -8.15
N PHE A 177 4.57 11.25 -8.97
CA PHE A 177 5.23 11.86 -10.12
C PHE A 177 4.24 12.43 -11.14
N PHE A 178 3.21 11.67 -11.49
CA PHE A 178 2.23 12.09 -12.49
C PHE A 178 1.17 13.05 -11.94
N SER A 179 1.14 13.30 -10.62
CA SER A 179 0.28 14.35 -10.04
C SER A 179 0.82 15.77 -10.22
N PHE A 180 2.10 15.91 -10.58
CA PHE A 180 2.66 17.22 -10.91
C PHE A 180 2.05 17.80 -12.20
N PRO A 181 1.95 19.13 -12.30
CA PRO A 181 1.50 19.81 -13.51
C PRO A 181 2.17 19.27 -14.79
N GLN A 182 1.39 19.14 -15.87
CA GLN A 182 1.84 18.59 -17.16
C GLN A 182 3.12 19.24 -17.70
N ASN A 183 3.31 20.55 -17.48
CA ASN A 183 4.53 21.25 -17.91
C ASN A 183 5.78 20.84 -17.11
N ILE A 184 5.62 20.21 -15.95
CA ILE A 184 6.72 19.64 -15.14
C ILE A 184 6.90 18.16 -15.49
N SER A 185 5.88 17.33 -15.24
CA SER A 185 5.96 15.88 -15.42
C SER A 185 6.20 15.50 -16.90
N GLY A 186 5.51 16.18 -17.82
CA GLY A 186 5.70 16.03 -19.26
C GLY A 186 7.10 16.43 -19.74
N THR A 187 7.70 17.47 -19.15
CA THR A 187 9.08 17.88 -19.47
C THR A 187 10.08 16.83 -19.01
N VAL A 188 9.91 16.27 -17.81
CA VAL A 188 10.83 15.25 -17.25
C VAL A 188 10.83 13.96 -18.07
N ILE A 189 9.68 13.53 -18.60
CA ILE A 189 9.58 12.30 -19.41
C ILE A 189 9.94 12.50 -20.90
N GLY A 190 10.55 13.63 -21.27
CA GLY A 190 11.09 13.89 -22.61
C GLY A 190 10.20 14.69 -23.54
N GLY A 191 9.10 15.29 -23.06
CA GLY A 191 8.16 16.05 -23.88
C GLY A 191 7.35 15.17 -24.85
N GLY A 192 6.31 15.74 -25.47
CA GLY A 192 5.47 15.03 -26.46
C GLY A 192 4.50 13.98 -25.88
N LEU A 193 4.74 13.50 -24.66
CA LEU A 193 3.81 12.63 -23.92
C LEU A 193 2.86 13.46 -23.05
N ASN A 194 1.57 13.11 -23.08
CA ASN A 194 0.59 13.68 -22.16
C ASN A 194 0.65 12.91 -20.83
N ALA A 195 1.47 13.41 -19.89
CA ALA A 195 1.66 12.86 -18.57
C ALA A 195 0.35 12.85 -17.76
N GLN A 196 -0.54 13.82 -17.99
CA GLN A 196 -1.88 13.82 -17.38
C GLN A 196 -2.78 12.69 -17.92
N ALA A 197 -2.67 12.36 -19.22
CA ALA A 197 -3.36 11.21 -19.78
C ALA A 197 -2.79 9.89 -19.23
N ILE A 198 -1.48 9.83 -18.97
CA ILE A 198 -0.86 8.69 -18.27
C ILE A 198 -1.38 8.62 -16.83
N TYR A 199 -1.43 9.75 -16.11
CA TYR A 199 -1.97 9.81 -14.75
C TYR A 199 -3.37 9.23 -14.65
N GLY A 200 -4.26 9.56 -15.60
CA GLY A 200 -5.62 9.02 -15.64
C GLY A 200 -5.72 7.49 -15.78
N ARG A 201 -4.62 6.84 -16.15
CA ARG A 201 -4.47 5.38 -16.24
C ARG A 201 -3.70 4.77 -15.07
N VAL A 202 -3.03 5.57 -14.24
CA VAL A 202 -2.39 5.09 -13.02
C VAL A 202 -3.48 4.71 -12.04
N PRO A 203 -3.56 3.44 -11.58
CA PRO A 203 -4.55 3.04 -10.60
C PRO A 203 -4.45 3.88 -9.32
N SER A 204 -5.59 4.14 -8.69
CA SER A 204 -5.58 4.61 -7.30
C SER A 204 -4.90 3.57 -6.41
N PHE A 205 -4.35 4.02 -5.29
CA PHE A 205 -3.62 3.16 -4.35
C PHE A 205 -4.47 2.03 -3.72
N GLY A 206 -5.80 2.06 -3.85
CA GLY A 206 -6.67 0.89 -3.63
C GLY A 206 -6.50 0.26 -2.25
N THR A 207 -6.16 -1.03 -2.19
CA THR A 207 -5.84 -1.78 -0.96
C THR A 207 -4.35 -1.76 -0.60
N GLY A 208 -3.54 -1.04 -1.36
CA GLY A 208 -2.07 -1.06 -1.32
C GLY A 208 -1.45 -2.04 -2.32
N SER A 209 -2.24 -2.94 -2.90
CA SER A 209 -1.79 -3.94 -3.88
C SER A 209 -2.47 -3.75 -5.23
N SER A 210 -1.76 -4.13 -6.30
CA SER A 210 -2.25 -4.15 -7.68
C SER A 210 -1.97 -5.49 -8.35
N ALA A 211 -2.62 -5.70 -9.49
CA ALA A 211 -2.25 -6.78 -10.40
C ALA A 211 -0.81 -6.58 -10.90
N GLY A 212 -0.02 -7.66 -10.91
CA GLY A 212 1.28 -7.71 -11.55
C GLY A 212 1.21 -7.82 -13.08
N PRO A 213 2.36 -8.06 -13.75
CA PRO A 213 2.47 -8.17 -15.20
C PRO A 213 1.52 -9.21 -15.82
N HIS A 214 0.96 -8.88 -16.98
CA HIS A 214 0.01 -9.73 -17.72
C HIS A 214 0.57 -11.12 -18.04
N ASP A 215 1.85 -11.24 -18.37
CA ASP A 215 2.47 -12.52 -18.72
C ASP A 215 2.51 -13.48 -17.52
N CYS A 216 2.77 -12.98 -16.32
CA CYS A 216 2.71 -13.78 -15.09
C CYS A 216 1.29 -14.30 -14.87
N ILE A 217 0.30 -13.40 -14.95
CA ILE A 217 -1.11 -13.74 -14.76
C ILE A 217 -1.54 -14.80 -15.79
N ALA A 218 -1.19 -14.62 -17.06
CA ALA A 218 -1.51 -15.56 -18.13
C ALA A 218 -0.83 -16.93 -17.90
N ALA A 219 0.42 -16.94 -17.45
CA ALA A 219 1.15 -18.18 -17.13
C ALA A 219 0.50 -18.94 -15.96
N CYS A 220 0.08 -18.25 -14.90
CA CYS A 220 -0.62 -18.89 -13.79
C CYS A 220 -2.06 -19.30 -14.13
N ALA A 221 -2.73 -18.57 -15.04
CA ALA A 221 -4.06 -18.93 -15.54
C ALA A 221 -4.02 -20.26 -16.31
N LYS A 222 -3.01 -20.45 -17.17
CA LYS A 222 -2.78 -21.72 -17.89
C LYS A 222 -2.57 -22.92 -16.95
N LYS A 223 -2.09 -22.67 -15.73
CA LYS A 223 -1.90 -23.70 -14.69
C LYS A 223 -3.15 -23.95 -13.85
N GLY A 224 -4.26 -23.25 -14.09
CA GLY A 224 -5.49 -23.36 -13.29
C GLY A 224 -5.35 -22.83 -11.86
N LYS A 225 -4.36 -21.96 -11.61
CA LYS A 225 -3.97 -21.51 -10.26
C LYS A 225 -4.36 -20.05 -9.97
N MET A 226 -5.04 -19.37 -10.89
CA MET A 226 -5.47 -17.98 -10.68
C MET A 226 -6.70 -17.89 -9.79
N ILE A 227 -6.63 -17.02 -8.79
CA ILE A 227 -7.81 -16.59 -8.02
C ILE A 227 -8.67 -15.68 -8.89
N LYS A 228 -9.99 -15.82 -8.81
CA LYS A 228 -10.93 -14.91 -9.47
C LYS A 228 -10.75 -13.51 -8.89
N ARG A 229 -10.31 -12.57 -9.73
CA ARG A 229 -10.16 -11.16 -9.36
C ARG A 229 -11.40 -10.38 -9.78
N GLU A 230 -11.84 -9.43 -8.97
CA GLU A 230 -12.76 -8.41 -9.46
C GLU A 230 -12.08 -7.61 -10.59
N PRO A 231 -12.80 -7.24 -11.66
CA PRO A 231 -12.24 -6.40 -12.69
C PRO A 231 -11.78 -5.08 -12.06
N GLN A 232 -10.48 -4.79 -12.09
CA GLN A 232 -10.04 -3.42 -11.84
C GLN A 232 -10.63 -2.57 -12.97
N ALA A 233 -11.41 -1.54 -12.62
CA ALA A 233 -11.98 -0.62 -13.60
C ALA A 233 -10.83 -0.07 -14.46
N ARG A 234 -10.73 -0.55 -15.70
CA ARG A 234 -9.86 0.04 -16.70
C ARG A 234 -10.62 1.23 -17.25
N ASN A 235 -10.11 2.42 -16.99
CA ASN A 235 -10.51 3.60 -17.76
C ASN A 235 -9.88 3.41 -19.15
N GLU A 236 -10.60 2.70 -20.03
CA GLU A 236 -10.33 2.68 -21.47
C GLU A 236 -10.63 4.04 -22.08
#